data_AF-A0A2S5M084-F1
#
_entry.id   AF-A0A2S5M084-F1
#
_cell.length_a   1.000
_cell.length_b   1.000
_cell.length_c   1.000
_cell.angle_alpha   90.00
_cell.angle_beta   90.00
_cell.angle_gamma   90.00
#
_symmetry.space_group_name_H-M   'P 1'
#
loop_
_entity.id
_entity.type
_entity.pdbx_description
1 polymer ?
#
loop_
_entity_poly.entity_id
_entity_poly.type
_entity_poly.pdbx_seq_one_letter_code
_entity_poly.pdbx_strand_id
1 'polypeptide(L)'
;MKCPTCHRERPKSHDQRKKFHAMCHEIGKHVGETPGKIKEAIKQDYFGMDEYKVGNKWYRAVRPSESAQMAEYADLITYTYQWAADNLEYVFAEDA
;
A
#
# COMPACT_ATOMS: atom_id res chain seq x y z
N MET A 1 1.04 6.51 -15.53
CA MET A 1 1.31 6.37 -16.98
C MET A 1 -0.01 6.16 -17.70
N LYS A 2 -0.39 7.05 -18.62
CA LYS A 2 -1.65 6.95 -19.38
C LYS A 2 -1.48 5.95 -20.54
N CYS A 3 -2.54 5.22 -20.89
CA CYS A 3 -2.48 4.31 -22.04
C CYS A 3 -2.13 5.10 -23.32
N PRO A 4 -1.11 4.74 -24.11
CA PRO A 4 -0.72 5.49 -25.30
C PRO A 4 -1.77 5.46 -26.41
N THR A 5 -2.71 4.50 -26.36
CA THR A 5 -3.77 4.33 -27.37
C THR A 5 -5.07 5.04 -27.01
N CYS A 6 -5.47 5.02 -25.73
CA CYS A 6 -6.77 5.54 -25.30
C CYS A 6 -6.67 6.67 -24.26
N HIS A 7 -5.46 7.05 -23.86
CA HIS A 7 -5.14 8.10 -22.88
C HIS A 7 -5.80 7.98 -21.50
N ARG A 8 -6.50 6.88 -21.22
CA ARG A 8 -7.08 6.59 -19.90
C ARG A 8 -6.01 6.20 -18.90
N GLU A 9 -6.27 6.54 -17.64
CA GLU A 9 -5.58 6.02 -16.46
C GLU A 9 -5.65 4.48 -16.50
N ARG A 10 -4.51 3.80 -16.32
CA ARG A 10 -4.51 2.33 -16.23
C ARG A 10 -4.83 1.93 -14.79
N PRO A 11 -5.79 1.01 -14.57
CA PRO A 11 -5.98 0.44 -13.25
C PRO A 11 -4.75 -0.36 -12.84
N LYS A 12 -4.49 -0.45 -11.53
CA LYS A 12 -3.44 -1.32 -10.99
C LYS A 12 -3.62 -2.78 -11.43
N SER A 13 -2.52 -3.45 -11.73
CA SER A 13 -2.57 -4.85 -12.16
C SER A 13 -2.80 -5.81 -10.99
N HIS A 14 -3.27 -7.01 -11.29
CA HIS A 14 -3.38 -8.08 -10.30
C HIS A 14 -2.02 -8.48 -9.72
N ASP A 15 -0.96 -8.42 -10.52
CA ASP A 15 0.40 -8.76 -10.08
C ASP A 15 0.99 -7.70 -9.14
N GLN A 16 0.72 -6.41 -9.39
CA GLN A 16 1.07 -5.35 -8.45
C GLN A 16 0.39 -5.58 -7.09
N ARG A 17 -0.89 -5.96 -7.08
CA ARG A 17 -1.61 -6.30 -5.84
C ARG A 17 -0.99 -7.50 -5.14
N LYS A 18 -0.69 -8.58 -5.87
CA LYS A 18 -0.02 -9.75 -5.31
C LYS A 18 1.31 -9.37 -4.65
N LYS A 19 2.14 -8.58 -5.34
CA LYS A 19 3.43 -8.12 -4.83
C LYS A 19 3.29 -7.32 -3.52
N PHE A 20 2.41 -6.32 -3.50
CA PHE A 20 2.15 -5.54 -2.29
C PHE A 20 1.69 -6.42 -1.12
N HIS A 21 0.75 -7.33 -1.37
CA HIS A 21 0.25 -8.23 -0.33
C HIS A 21 1.31 -9.22 0.18
N ALA A 22 2.17 -9.73 -0.70
CA ALA A 22 3.29 -10.59 -0.33
C ALA A 22 4.26 -9.87 0.60
N MET A 23 4.65 -8.63 0.27
CA MET A 23 5.53 -7.83 1.11
C MET A 23 4.94 -7.58 2.51
N CYS A 24 3.67 -7.19 2.60
CA CYS A 24 3.01 -7.02 3.90
C CYS A 24 3.00 -8.30 4.73
N HIS A 25 2.95 -9.46 4.08
CA HIS A 25 2.97 -10.75 4.74
C HIS A 25 4.36 -11.11 5.27
N GLU A 26 5.42 -10.84 4.50
CA GLU A 26 6.80 -11.03 4.93
C GLU A 26 7.18 -10.09 6.08
N ILE A 27 6.86 -8.80 5.94
CA ILE A 27 7.03 -7.82 7.03
C ILE A 27 6.27 -8.28 8.27
N GLY A 28 4.99 -8.68 8.13
CA GLY A 28 4.18 -9.12 9.25
C GLY A 28 4.80 -10.31 9.99
N LYS A 29 5.32 -11.31 9.25
CA LYS A 29 6.09 -12.42 9.82
C LYS A 29 7.33 -11.95 10.57
N HIS A 30 8.06 -10.99 10.00
CA HIS A 30 9.31 -10.49 10.58
C HIS A 30 9.07 -9.77 11.92
N VAL A 31 8.01 -8.98 12.03
CA VAL A 31 7.73 -8.15 13.21
C VAL A 31 6.70 -8.75 14.17
N GLY A 32 6.21 -9.95 13.89
CA GLY A 32 5.20 -10.63 14.71
C GLY A 32 3.80 -10.02 14.62
N GLU A 33 3.46 -9.38 13.51
CA GLU A 33 2.15 -8.75 13.28
C GLU A 33 1.39 -9.32 12.09
N THR A 34 0.09 -9.04 12.03
CA THR A 34 -0.73 -9.52 10.91
C THR A 34 -0.48 -8.71 9.64
N PRO A 35 -0.54 -9.34 8.45
CA PRO A 35 -0.39 -8.62 7.18
C PRO A 35 -1.41 -7.48 7.01
N GLY A 36 -2.59 -7.61 7.64
CA GLY A 36 -3.64 -6.58 7.64
C GLY A 36 -3.20 -5.32 8.38
N LYS A 37 -2.63 -5.46 9.59
CA LYS A 37 -2.10 -4.33 10.36
C LYS A 37 -0.95 -3.64 9.65
N ILE A 38 -0.02 -4.40 9.09
CA ILE A 38 1.10 -3.85 8.30
C ILE A 38 0.59 -3.06 7.10
N LYS A 39 -0.36 -3.62 6.36
CA LYS A 39 -1.02 -2.94 5.24
C LYS A 39 -1.69 -1.63 5.69
N GLU A 40 -2.37 -1.62 6.82
CA GLU A 40 -3.01 -0.40 7.34
C GLU A 40 -1.99 0.66 7.73
N ALA A 41 -0.92 0.29 8.44
CA ALA A 41 0.16 1.20 8.83
C ALA A 41 0.83 1.85 7.61
N ILE A 42 1.27 1.04 6.64
CA ILE A 42 1.94 1.55 5.42
C ILE A 42 1.00 2.48 4.64
N LYS A 43 -0.27 2.11 4.50
CA LYS A 43 -1.24 2.94 3.78
C LYS A 43 -1.59 4.22 4.52
N GLN A 44 -1.65 4.17 5.85
CA GLN A 44 -1.87 5.35 6.67
C GLN A 44 -0.73 6.35 6.45
N ASP A 45 0.52 5.88 6.45
CA ASP A 45 1.67 6.75 6.25
C ASP A 45 1.74 7.29 4.81
N TYR A 46 1.41 6.44 3.82
CA TYR A 46 1.49 6.82 2.41
C TYR A 46 0.32 7.68 1.92
N PHE A 47 -0.92 7.22 2.14
CA PHE A 47 -2.12 7.93 1.65
C PHE A 47 -2.68 8.92 2.66
N GLY A 48 -2.36 8.78 3.94
CA GLY A 48 -2.97 9.55 5.02
C GLY A 48 -4.30 8.98 5.51
N MET A 49 -4.89 9.73 6.44
CA MET A 49 -6.19 9.45 7.03
C MET A 49 -7.23 10.42 6.48
N ASP A 50 -8.43 9.91 6.21
CA ASP A 50 -9.62 10.73 5.97
C ASP A 50 -10.51 10.74 7.21
N GLU A 51 -11.10 11.90 7.48
CA GLU A 51 -12.10 12.05 8.54
C GLU A 51 -13.49 12.09 7.91
N TYR A 52 -14.40 11.32 8.48
CA TYR A 52 -15.78 11.26 8.00
C TYR A 52 -16.74 11.22 9.17
N LYS A 53 -17.96 11.72 8.94
CA LYS A 53 -19.00 11.82 9.96
C LYS A 53 -20.08 10.77 9.70
N VAL A 54 -20.42 9.99 10.73
CA VAL A 54 -21.58 9.08 10.71
C VAL A 54 -22.55 9.54 11.80
N GLY A 55 -23.67 10.11 11.38
CA GLY A 55 -24.61 10.79 12.29
C GLY A 55 -23.94 11.99 12.98
N ASN A 56 -23.76 11.89 14.31
CA ASN A 56 -23.14 12.93 15.14
C ASN A 56 -21.71 12.60 15.59
N LYS A 57 -21.13 11.47 15.16
CA LYS A 57 -19.77 11.06 15.55
C LYS A 57 -18.81 11.19 14.37
N TRP A 58 -17.60 11.65 14.68
CA TRP A 58 -16.48 11.70 13.74
C TRP A 58 -15.66 10.42 13.83
N TYR A 59 -15.25 9.90 12.69
CA TYR A 59 -14.43 8.71 12.53
C TYR A 59 -13.23 9.06 11.64
N ARG A 60 -12.16 8.27 11.77
CA ARG A 60 -10.99 8.36 10.90
C ARG A 60 -10.77 7.00 10.26
N ALA A 61 -10.51 6.98 8.97
CA ALA A 61 -10.14 5.78 8.24
C ALA A 61 -8.96 6.06 7.31
N VAL A 62 -8.16 5.03 7.06
CA VAL A 62 -7.11 5.08 6.05
C VAL A 62 -7.74 5.28 4.69
N ARG A 63 -7.17 6.16 3.87
CA ARG A 63 -7.67 6.36 2.51
C ARG A 63 -7.67 5.05 1.72
N PRO A 64 -8.77 4.73 1.01
CA PRO A 64 -8.87 3.51 0.24
C PRO A 64 -7.86 3.53 -0.91
N SER A 65 -7.09 2.45 -1.03
CA SER A 65 -6.20 2.27 -2.18
C SER A 65 -6.95 1.75 -3.40
N GLU A 66 -8.23 1.38 -3.27
CA GLU A 66 -9.07 0.83 -4.34
C GLU A 66 -9.13 1.75 -5.55
N SER A 67 -9.17 3.07 -5.32
CA SER A 67 -9.14 4.11 -6.36
C SER A 67 -7.73 4.39 -6.89
N ALA A 68 -6.69 3.83 -6.28
CA ALA A 68 -5.32 4.11 -6.68
C ALA A 68 -5.02 3.55 -8.07
N GLN A 69 -4.41 4.39 -8.89
CA GLN A 69 -4.08 4.04 -10.27
C GLN A 69 -2.77 3.26 -10.35
N MET A 70 -2.46 2.69 -11.51
CA MET A 70 -1.26 1.85 -11.70
C MET A 70 0.05 2.53 -11.26
N ALA A 71 0.22 3.83 -11.51
CA ALA A 71 1.43 4.56 -11.14
C ALA A 71 1.52 4.79 -9.62
N GLU A 72 0.48 5.36 -9.03
CA GLU A 72 0.37 5.57 -7.59
C GLU A 72 0.52 4.26 -6.80
N TYR A 73 0.01 3.14 -7.34
CA TYR A 73 0.18 1.83 -6.71
C TYR A 73 1.59 1.26 -6.87
N ALA A 74 2.31 1.60 -7.94
CA ALA A 74 3.74 1.28 -8.07
C ALA A 74 4.55 2.09 -7.05
N ASP A 75 4.20 3.36 -6.85
CA ASP A 75 4.83 4.24 -5.85
C ASP A 75 4.59 3.73 -4.43
N LEU A 76 3.37 3.25 -4.12
CA LEU A 76 3.07 2.56 -2.86
C LEU A 76 3.96 1.33 -2.62
N ILE A 77 4.24 0.54 -3.67
CA ILE A 77 5.13 -0.62 -3.58
C ILE A 77 6.55 -0.16 -3.26
N THR A 78 7.06 0.84 -3.98
CA THR A 78 8.39 1.42 -3.71
C THR A 78 8.48 1.98 -2.30
N TYR A 79 7.46 2.70 -1.86
CA TYR A 79 7.35 3.21 -0.49
C TYR A 79 7.36 2.07 0.54
N THR A 80 6.71 0.94 0.26
CA THR A 80 6.72 -0.23 1.16
C THR A 80 8.13 -0.78 1.37
N TYR A 81 8.95 -0.83 0.32
CA TYR A 81 10.36 -1.22 0.44
C TYR A 81 11.13 -0.23 1.33
N GLN A 82 10.97 1.07 1.10
CA GLN A 82 11.62 2.12 1.89
C GLN A 82 11.17 2.05 3.35
N TRP A 83 9.87 1.96 3.60
CA TRP A 83 9.30 1.87 4.94
C TRP A 83 9.86 0.67 5.71
N ALA A 84 9.98 -0.50 5.08
CA ALA A 84 10.56 -1.68 5.73
C ALA A 84 12.06 -1.49 6.02
N ALA A 85 12.82 -0.91 5.10
CA ALA A 85 14.23 -0.63 5.32
C ALA A 85 14.44 0.38 6.47
N ASP A 86 13.65 1.46 6.48
CA ASP A 86 13.78 2.57 7.43
C ASP A 86 13.32 2.20 8.84
N ASN A 87 12.29 1.35 8.97
CA ASN A 87 11.68 1.04 10.26
C ASN A 87 12.13 -0.28 10.87
N LEU A 88 12.62 -1.24 10.05
CA LEU A 88 12.84 -2.62 10.48
C LEU A 88 14.25 -3.14 10.22
N GLU A 89 15.14 -2.33 9.62
CA GLU A 89 16.42 -2.80 9.06
C GLU A 89 16.25 -4.04 8.15
N TYR A 90 15.07 -4.17 7.53
CA TYR A 90 14.67 -5.35 6.78
C TYR A 90 15.00 -5.18 5.30
N VAL A 91 15.78 -6.12 4.78
CA VAL A 91 16.05 -6.25 3.34
C VAL A 91 15.26 -7.44 2.83
N PHE A 92 14.32 -7.19 1.93
CA PHE A 92 13.63 -8.26 1.21
C PHE A 92 14.66 -9.10 0.46
N ALA A 93 14.56 -10.42 0.55
CA ALA A 93 15.36 -11.29 -0.30
C ALA A 93 15.00 -10.97 -1.75
N GLU A 94 15.98 -10.55 -2.56
CA GLU A 94 15.77 -10.41 -4.00
C GLU A 94 15.32 -11.78 -4.54
N ASP A 95 14.26 -11.79 -5.34
CA ASP A 95 13.83 -12.99 -6.08
C ASP A 95 15.04 -13.48 -6.90
N ALA A 96 15.70 -14.55 -6.40
CA ALA A 96 16.76 -15.26 -7.10
C ALA A 96 16.23 -16.02 -8.33
#